data_AF-A0A259D0W9-F1
#
_entry.id   AF-A0A259D0W9-F1
#
_cell.length_a   1.000
_cell.length_b   1.000
_cell.length_c   1.000
_cell.angle_alpha   90.00
_cell.angle_beta   90.00
_cell.angle_gamma   90.00
#
_symmetry.space_group_name_H-M   'P 1'
#
loop_
_entity.id
_entity.type
_entity.pdbx_description
1 polymer ?
#
loop_
_entity_poly.entity_id
_entity_poly.type
_entity_poly.pdbx_seq_one_letter_code
_entity_poly.pdbx_strand_id
1 'polypeptide(L)'
;RDLLSLADRPDQSCAAADAIAQAQLMEVESRIARLTALKAELERMVVQCAGGRIADCRVIEVLGNHSLCATDHRHPKSEVSP
;
A
#
# COMPACT_ATOMS: atom_id res chain seq x y z
N ARG A 1 -19.64 -5.46 -14.83
CA ARG A 1 -21.08 -5.30 -14.48
C ARG A 1 -21.64 -6.68 -14.15
N ASP A 2 -20.90 -7.50 -13.40
CA ASP A 2 -21.04 -8.96 -13.53
C ASP A 2 -21.72 -9.58 -12.31
N LEU A 3 -21.58 -8.95 -11.13
CA LEU A 3 -22.25 -9.36 -9.90
C LEU A 3 -23.77 -9.15 -9.91
N LEU A 4 -24.25 -8.11 -10.62
CA LEU A 4 -25.68 -7.79 -10.71
C LEU A 4 -26.48 -8.83 -11.51
N SER A 5 -25.85 -9.53 -12.47
CA SER A 5 -26.52 -10.58 -13.25
C SER A 5 -26.68 -11.91 -12.49
N LEU A 6 -25.94 -12.11 -11.40
CA LEU A 6 -26.05 -13.30 -10.54
C LEU A 6 -27.19 -13.16 -9.52
N ALA A 7 -27.53 -11.92 -9.13
CA ALA A 7 -28.58 -11.65 -8.14
C ALA A 7 -29.99 -11.99 -8.63
N ASP A 8 -30.22 -12.02 -9.96
CA ASP A 8 -31.53 -12.33 -10.57
C ASP A 8 -31.85 -13.84 -10.60
N ARG A 9 -30.92 -14.70 -10.14
CA ARG A 9 -31.02 -16.17 -10.20
C ARG A 9 -30.62 -16.80 -8.86
N PRO A 10 -31.49 -16.71 -7.83
CA PRO A 10 -31.15 -17.07 -6.45
C PRO A 10 -30.81 -18.55 -6.25
N ASP A 11 -31.23 -19.43 -7.15
CA ASP A 11 -30.92 -20.87 -7.11
C ASP A 11 -29.56 -21.22 -7.73
N GLN A 12 -28.81 -20.24 -8.25
CA GLN A 12 -27.48 -20.46 -8.83
C GLN A 12 -26.37 -20.39 -7.80
N SER A 13 -25.28 -21.12 -8.06
CA SER A 13 -24.10 -21.10 -7.21
C SER A 13 -23.45 -19.71 -7.16
N CYS A 14 -23.17 -19.24 -5.95
CA CYS A 14 -22.44 -18.00 -5.72
C CYS A 14 -20.91 -18.12 -5.93
N ALA A 15 -20.40 -19.28 -6.36
CA ALA A 15 -18.96 -19.56 -6.45
C ALA A 15 -18.19 -18.53 -7.29
N ALA A 16 -18.78 -18.02 -8.38
CA ALA A 16 -18.15 -16.98 -9.19
C ALA A 16 -18.05 -15.64 -8.44
N ALA A 17 -19.09 -15.27 -7.67
CA ALA A 17 -19.07 -14.05 -6.85
C ALA A 17 -18.08 -14.18 -5.69
N ASP A 18 -18.02 -15.36 -5.05
CA ASP A 18 -17.06 -15.67 -3.98
C ASP A 18 -15.61 -15.57 -4.49
N ALA A 19 -15.30 -16.15 -5.65
CA ALA A 19 -13.98 -16.05 -6.25
C ALA A 19 -13.57 -14.59 -6.56
N ILE A 20 -14.51 -13.77 -7.06
CA ILE A 20 -14.27 -12.34 -7.29
C ILE A 20 -14.01 -11.61 -5.97
N ALA A 21 -14.82 -11.88 -4.94
CA ALA A 21 -14.67 -11.26 -3.63
C ALA A 21 -13.31 -11.61 -2.98
N GLN A 22 -12.89 -12.88 -3.07
CA GLN A 22 -11.59 -13.32 -2.57
C GLN A 22 -10.42 -12.66 -3.29
N ALA A 23 -10.49 -12.56 -4.62
CA ALA A 23 -9.45 -11.87 -5.40
C ALA A 23 -9.33 -10.39 -5.01
N GLN A 24 -10.46 -9.71 -4.83
CA GLN A 24 -10.48 -8.31 -4.38
C GLN A 24 -9.97 -8.16 -2.94
N LEU A 25 -10.32 -9.08 -2.05
CA LEU A 25 -9.82 -9.09 -0.68
C LEU A 25 -8.29 -9.21 -0.64
N MET A 26 -7.72 -10.14 -1.41
CA MET A 26 -6.26 -10.31 -1.48
C MET A 26 -5.54 -9.04 -1.99
N GLU A 27 -6.13 -8.34 -2.96
CA GLU A 27 -5.58 -7.08 -3.46
C GLU A 27 -5.61 -5.99 -2.37
N VAL A 28 -6.72 -5.88 -1.64
CA VAL A 28 -6.87 -4.94 -0.53
C VAL A 28 -5.86 -5.24 0.58
N GLU A 29 -5.71 -6.51 0.98
CA GLU A 29 -4.76 -6.94 2.00
C GLU A 29 -3.31 -6.62 1.60
N SER A 30 -2.94 -6.87 0.35
CA SER A 30 -1.63 -6.49 -0.19
C SER A 30 -1.37 -4.99 -0.10
N ARG A 31 -2.38 -4.17 -0.46
CA ARG A 31 -2.28 -2.71 -0.35
C ARG A 31 -2.15 -2.25 1.09
N ILE A 32 -2.90 -2.84 2.02
CA ILE A 32 -2.83 -2.55 3.46
C ILE A 32 -1.43 -2.88 4.00
N ALA A 33 -0.87 -4.04 3.65
CA ALA A 33 0.45 -4.44 4.08
C ALA A 33 1.52 -3.43 3.65
N ARG A 34 1.48 -3.00 2.38
CA ARG A 34 2.40 -2.00 1.83
C ARG A 34 2.24 -0.63 2.52
N LEU A 35 1.01 -0.17 2.72
CA LEU A 35 0.75 1.11 3.41
C LEU A 35 1.16 1.06 4.88
N THR A 36 0.98 -0.08 5.55
CA THR A 36 1.40 -0.28 6.94
C THR A 36 2.92 -0.23 7.06
N ALA A 37 3.65 -0.85 6.12
CA ALA A 37 5.10 -0.78 6.08
C ALA A 37 5.63 0.64 5.86
N LEU A 38 4.96 1.42 4.99
CA LEU A 38 5.26 2.83 4.77
C LEU A 38 4.96 3.69 6.00
N LYS A 39 3.79 3.49 6.62
CA LYS A 39 3.42 4.18 7.87
C LYS A 39 4.48 3.96 8.94
N ALA A 40 4.92 2.73 9.13
CA ALA A 40 5.95 2.41 10.12
C ALA A 40 7.28 3.14 9.85
N GLU A 41 7.68 3.31 8.59
CA GLU A 41 8.85 4.10 8.22
C GLU A 41 8.66 5.59 8.53
N LEU A 42 7.51 6.16 8.15
CA LEU A 42 7.20 7.56 8.44
C LEU A 42 7.18 7.83 9.95
N GLU A 43 6.62 6.92 10.74
CA GLU A 43 6.62 7.02 12.21
C GLU A 43 8.06 7.00 12.76
N ARG A 44 8.95 6.13 12.24
CA ARG A 44 10.37 6.13 12.62
C ARG A 44 11.05 7.45 12.28
N MET A 45 10.87 7.95 11.06
CA MET A 45 11.45 9.22 10.62
C MET A 45 11.03 10.38 11.52
N VAL A 46 9.73 10.44 11.87
CA VAL A 46 9.19 11.49 12.75
C VAL A 46 9.78 11.40 14.16
N VAL A 47 9.87 10.19 14.75
CA VAL A 47 10.48 10.01 16.08
C VAL A 47 11.96 10.38 16.09
N GLN A 48 12.70 10.08 15.01
CA GLN A 48 14.12 10.41 14.87
C GLN A 48 14.35 11.90 14.55
N CYS A 49 13.30 12.64 14.23
CA CYS A 49 13.37 14.08 14.02
C CYS A 49 13.26 14.82 15.35
N ALA A 50 14.37 15.44 15.79
CA ALA A 50 14.38 16.26 17.01
C ALA A 50 13.80 17.68 16.82
N GLY A 51 13.30 18.03 15.63
CA GLY A 51 12.74 19.36 15.34
C GLY A 51 13.76 20.51 15.30
N GLY A 52 15.04 20.20 15.07
CA GLY A 52 16.15 21.15 15.01
C GLY A 52 16.38 21.75 13.62
N ARG A 53 17.66 21.96 13.26
CA ARG A 53 18.03 22.50 11.94
C ARG A 53 17.75 21.49 10.83
N ILE A 54 17.34 21.98 9.67
CA ILE A 54 17.14 21.17 8.45
C ILE A 54 18.39 20.37 8.07
N ALA A 55 19.59 20.93 8.30
CA ALA A 55 20.86 20.24 8.05
C ALA A 55 21.05 18.95 8.86
N ASP A 56 20.34 18.83 10.00
CA ASP A 56 20.38 17.69 10.90
C ASP A 56 19.08 16.85 10.82
N CYS A 57 18.21 17.13 9.85
CA CYS A 57 16.88 16.53 9.75
C CYS A 57 16.94 15.12 9.15
N ARG A 58 16.81 14.12 10.02
CA ARG A 58 16.81 12.70 9.63
C ARG A 58 15.71 12.34 8.64
N VAL A 59 14.56 13.03 8.67
CA VAL A 59 13.48 12.81 7.69
C VAL A 59 13.94 13.11 6.27
N ILE A 60 14.60 14.25 6.06
CA ILE A 60 15.05 14.68 4.73
C ILE A 60 16.16 13.75 4.22
N GLU A 61 17.04 13.30 5.12
CA GLU A 61 18.11 12.36 4.78
C GLU A 61 17.56 11.02 4.27
N VAL A 62 16.58 10.42 4.96
CA VAL A 62 16.00 9.12 4.56
C VAL A 62 15.11 9.26 3.31
N LEU A 63 14.37 10.37 3.16
CA LEU A 63 13.60 10.63 1.93
C LEU A 63 14.52 10.87 0.72
N GLY A 64 15.66 11.54 0.90
CA GLY A 64 16.66 11.76 -0.15
C GLY A 64 17.45 10.50 -0.51
N ASN A 65 17.56 9.54 0.41
CA ASN A 65 18.19 8.24 0.17
C ASN A 65 17.33 7.08 0.70
N HIS A 66 16.47 6.55 -0.16
CA HIS A 66 15.57 5.43 0.16
C HIS A 66 16.27 4.13 0.55
N SER A 67 17.59 3.99 0.38
CA SER A 67 18.33 2.86 0.94
C SER A 67 18.39 2.88 2.47
N LEU A 68 18.06 4.01 3.10
CA LEU A 68 18.01 4.18 4.55
C LEU A 68 16.64 3.81 5.14
N CYS A 69 15.65 3.49 4.31
CA CYS A 69 14.37 2.95 4.77
C CYS A 69 14.58 1.53 5.32
N ALA A 70 14.06 1.26 6.51
CA ALA A 70 14.16 -0.04 7.16
C ALA A 70 13.07 -1.03 6.71
N THR A 71 12.08 -0.58 5.94
CA THR A 71 11.04 -1.43 5.33
C THR A 71 11.10 -1.34 3.82
N ASP A 72 11.05 -2.49 3.13
CA ASP A 72 10.89 -2.51 1.68
C ASP A 72 9.44 -2.17 1.32
N HIS A 73 9.22 -0.93 0.92
CA HIS A 73 7.94 -0.45 0.39
C HIS A 73 8.11 -0.04 -1.06
N ARG A 74 8.66 -0.96 -1.87
CA ARG A 74 8.91 -0.81 -3.30
C ARG A 74 7.82 0.00 -3.99
N HIS A 75 8.21 1.16 -4.53
CA HIS A 75 7.34 1.94 -5.39
C HIS A 75 7.15 1.12 -6.68
N PRO A 76 5.91 0.74 -7.08
CA PRO A 76 5.71 0.31 -8.46
C PRO A 76 6.19 1.49 -9.30
N LYS A 77 7.20 1.23 -10.14
CA LYS A 77 7.99 2.25 -10.83
C LYS A 77 7.04 3.28 -11.43
N SER A 78 7.33 4.55 -11.16
CA SER A 78 6.81 5.68 -11.89
C SER A 78 6.96 5.38 -13.39
N GLU A 79 5.84 5.23 -14.09
CA GLU A 79 5.79 5.40 -15.54
C GLU A 79 6.22 6.84 -15.81
N VAL A 80 7.49 7.02 -16.15
CA VAL A 80 8.02 8.18 -16.87
C VAL A 80 8.46 7.60 -18.21
N SER A 81 7.53 7.59 -19.17
CA SER A 81 7.37 8.56 -20.28
C SER A 81 8.12 8.10 -21.53
N PRO A 82 7.71 8.60 -22.70
CA PRO A 82 8.47 9.72 -23.28
C PRO A 82 7.76 11.06 -23.14
#